data_AF-A0A5A8AIS3-F1
#
_entry.id   AF-A0A5A8AIS3-F1
#
_cell.length_a   1.000
_cell.length_b   1.000
_cell.length_c   1.000
_cell.angle_alpha   90.00
_cell.angle_beta   90.00
_cell.angle_gamma   90.00
#
_symmetry.space_group_name_H-M   'P 1'
#
loop_
_entity.id
_entity.type
_entity.pdbx_description
1 polymer ?
#
loop_
_entity_poly.entity_id
_entity_poly.type
_entity_poly.pdbx_seq_one_letter_code
_entity_poly.pdbx_strand_id
1 'polypeptide(L)'
;MALIVLPSYFAPREYLIQSVKSLQFPDYFPLELDILKIVGAIVILVPAIPTMFKEWAYAGFGILLLSASLAHGIVDGFVKGVAPLVPFAFLAASYYYFRKLNYEK
;
A
#
# COMPACT_ATOMS: atom_id res chain seq x y z
N MET A 1 -8.73 1.22 1.73
CA MET A 1 -7.71 0.90 2.77
C MET A 1 -7.64 -0.57 3.15
N ALA A 2 -8.77 -1.24 3.41
CA ALA A 2 -8.79 -2.66 3.79
C ALA A 2 -7.94 -3.57 2.87
N LEU A 3 -8.07 -3.42 1.54
CA LEU A 3 -7.31 -4.21 0.55
C LEU A 3 -5.78 -4.03 0.63
N ILE A 4 -5.29 -2.94 1.21
CA ILE A 4 -3.84 -2.65 1.31
C ILE A 4 -3.30 -3.13 2.66
N VAL A 5 -4.08 -2.94 3.73
CA VAL A 5 -3.63 -3.21 5.11
C VAL A 5 -3.88 -4.65 5.51
N LEU A 6 -5.08 -5.18 5.27
CA LEU A 6 -5.52 -6.45 5.86
C LEU A 6 -4.78 -7.70 5.37
N PRO A 7 -4.37 -7.84 4.09
CA PRO A 7 -3.78 -9.09 3.61
C PRO A 7 -2.58 -9.59 4.43
N SER A 8 -1.73 -8.70 4.96
CA SER A 8 -0.59 -9.11 5.79
C SER A 8 -0.99 -9.70 7.16
N TYR A 9 -2.22 -9.46 7.63
CA TYR A 9 -2.71 -9.99 8.90
C TYR A 9 -3.45 -11.33 8.74
N PHE A 10 -3.95 -11.62 7.53
CA PHE A 10 -4.68 -12.86 7.23
C PHE A 10 -3.83 -13.89 6.48
N ALA A 11 -2.72 -13.48 5.88
CA ALA A 11 -1.81 -14.39 5.21
C ALA A 11 -1.03 -15.27 6.22
N PRO A 12 -0.72 -16.54 5.88
CA PRO A 12 0.17 -17.37 6.68
C PRO A 12 1.52 -16.69 6.91
N ARG A 13 2.06 -16.79 8.13
CA ARG A 13 3.34 -16.18 8.50
C ARG A 13 4.48 -16.67 7.62
N GLU A 14 4.47 -17.95 7.28
CA GLU A 14 5.49 -18.60 6.46
C GLU A 14 5.54 -17.99 5.07
N TYR A 15 4.37 -17.69 4.49
CA TYR A 15 4.25 -17.02 3.20
C TYR A 15 4.87 -15.62 3.23
N LEU A 16 4.55 -14.83 4.27
CA LEU A 16 5.08 -13.47 4.41
C LEU A 16 6.60 -13.45 4.61
N ILE A 17 7.13 -14.35 5.45
CA ILE A 17 8.57 -14.48 5.67
C ILE A 17 9.28 -14.87 4.36
N GLN A 18 8.69 -15.80 3.59
CA GLN A 18 9.26 -16.24 2.33
C GLN A 18 9.25 -15.12 1.27
N SER A 19 8.16 -14.34 1.18
CA SER A 19 8.07 -13.20 0.27
C SER A 19 9.10 -12.11 0.58
N VAL A 20 9.42 -11.88 1.85
CA VAL A 20 10.41 -10.86 2.25
C VAL A 20 11.82 -11.38 2.01
N LYS A 21 12.08 -12.66 2.31
CA LYS A 21 13.36 -13.32 2.06
C LYS A 21 13.69 -13.40 0.58
N SER A 22 12.72 -13.68 -0.30
CA SER A 22 12.98 -13.71 -1.75
C SER A 22 13.44 -12.34 -2.26
N LEU A 23 12.91 -11.26 -1.69
CA LEU A 23 13.28 -9.88 -2.00
C LEU A 23 14.56 -9.38 -1.31
N GLN A 24 15.21 -10.21 -0.49
CA GLN A 24 16.45 -9.87 0.24
C GLN A 24 16.33 -8.64 1.15
N PHE A 25 15.13 -8.31 1.63
CA PHE A 25 14.93 -7.23 2.59
C PHE A 25 15.36 -7.65 4.00
N PRO A 26 15.84 -6.71 4.83
CA PRO A 26 16.18 -6.99 6.22
C PRO A 26 14.94 -7.30 7.06
N ASP A 27 15.11 -8.07 8.14
CA ASP A 27 14.01 -8.61 8.95
C ASP A 27 13.09 -7.54 9.57
N TYR A 28 13.56 -6.30 9.75
CA TYR A 28 12.75 -5.20 10.29
C TYR A 28 11.79 -4.59 9.25
N PHE A 29 12.07 -4.77 7.95
CA PHE A 29 11.35 -4.08 6.88
C PHE A 29 9.85 -4.42 6.82
N PRO A 30 9.41 -5.67 7.03
CA PRO A 30 7.98 -5.99 7.02
C PRO A 30 7.22 -5.30 8.15
N LEU A 31 7.85 -5.20 9.33
CA LEU A 31 7.28 -4.49 10.48
C LEU A 31 7.16 -2.99 10.19
N GLU A 32 8.19 -2.40 9.59
CA GLU A 32 8.18 -1.01 9.14
C GLU A 32 7.03 -0.76 8.15
N LEU A 33 6.89 -1.61 7.12
CA LEU A 33 5.81 -1.51 6.15
C LEU A 33 4.43 -1.60 6.78
N ASP A 34 4.22 -2.54 7.71
CA ASP A 34 2.92 -2.70 8.36
C ASP A 34 2.55 -1.52 9.26
N ILE A 35 3.52 -0.96 10.00
CA ILE A 35 3.33 0.27 10.77
C ILE A 35 2.94 1.43 9.84
N LEU A 36 3.71 1.64 8.76
CA LEU A 36 3.45 2.73 7.81
C LEU A 36 2.08 2.58 7.13
N LYS A 37 1.65 1.36 6.79
CA LYS A 37 0.32 1.11 6.24
C LYS A 37 -0.79 1.45 7.25
N ILE A 38 -0.63 1.14 8.53
CA ILE A 38 -1.61 1.52 9.56
C ILE A 38 -1.67 3.04 9.69
N VAL A 39 -0.51 3.70 9.82
CA VAL A 39 -0.43 5.16 9.96
C VAL A 39 -1.06 5.85 8.74
N GLY A 40 -0.70 5.45 7.53
CA GLY A 40 -1.28 6.00 6.31
C GLY A 40 -2.81 5.77 6.22
N ALA A 41 -3.30 4.60 6.66
CA ALA A 41 -4.72 4.32 6.68
C ALA A 41 -5.47 5.23 7.65
N ILE A 42 -4.91 5.47 8.85
CA ILE A 42 -5.45 6.43 9.82
C ILE A 42 -5.48 7.84 9.21
N VAL A 43 -4.40 8.26 8.56
CA VAL A 43 -4.30 9.58 7.90
C VAL A 43 -5.42 9.80 6.88
N ILE A 44 -5.72 8.79 6.05
CA ILE A 44 -6.76 8.88 5.04
C ILE A 44 -8.17 8.83 5.65
N LEU A 45 -8.41 7.92 6.60
CA LEU A 45 -9.75 7.63 7.12
C LEU A 45 -10.27 8.65 8.12
N VAL A 46 -9.39 9.30 8.90
CA VAL A 46 -9.83 10.27 9.91
C VAL A 46 -10.25 11.58 9.22
N PRO A 47 -11.51 12.02 9.38
CA PRO A 47 -12.02 13.20 8.69
C PRO A 47 -11.35 14.49 9.16
N ALA A 48 -10.97 14.58 10.43
CA ALA A 48 -10.34 15.75 11.04
C ALA A 48 -8.91 16.05 10.54
N ILE A 49 -8.27 15.11 9.84
CA ILE A 49 -6.92 15.31 9.33
C ILE A 49 -6.95 16.22 8.09
N PRO A 50 -6.09 17.26 8.02
CA PRO A 50 -6.04 18.17 6.89
C PRO A 50 -5.80 17.46 5.54
N THR A 51 -6.40 17.98 4.47
CA THR A 51 -6.33 17.40 3.13
C THR A 51 -4.89 17.24 2.62
N MET A 52 -3.99 18.16 2.96
CA MET A 52 -2.57 18.06 2.63
C MET A 52 -1.94 16.73 3.09
N PHE A 53 -2.19 16.29 4.33
CA PHE A 53 -1.64 15.03 4.83
C PHE A 53 -2.24 13.81 4.13
N LYS A 54 -3.51 13.92 3.71
CA LYS A 54 -4.17 12.86 2.93
C LYS A 54 -3.52 12.70 1.56
N GLU A 55 -3.17 13.80 0.89
CA GLU A 55 -2.42 13.79 -0.38
C GLU A 55 -1.08 13.06 -0.21
N TRP A 56 -0.32 13.36 0.85
CA TRP A 56 0.93 12.66 1.16
C TRP A 56 0.72 11.16 1.43
N ALA A 57 -0.34 10.80 2.16
CA ALA A 57 -0.66 9.39 2.39
C ALA A 57 -1.04 8.66 1.09
N TYR A 58 -1.83 9.29 0.20
CA TYR A 58 -2.13 8.74 -1.12
C TYR A 58 -0.87 8.53 -1.96
N ALA A 59 0.05 9.51 -1.98
CA ALA A 59 1.33 9.39 -2.66
C ALA A 59 2.20 8.27 -2.08
N GLY A 60 2.29 8.18 -0.75
CA GLY A 60 3.04 7.14 -0.05
C GLY A 60 2.52 5.73 -0.34
N PHE A 61 1.20 5.52 -0.32
CA PHE A 61 0.61 4.24 -0.72
C PHE A 61 0.80 3.93 -2.20
N GLY A 62 0.73 4.95 -3.06
CA GLY A 62 0.98 4.79 -4.49
C GLY A 62 2.40 4.28 -4.76
N ILE A 63 3.40 4.93 -4.16
CA ILE A 63 4.81 4.51 -4.22
C ILE A 63 4.95 3.09 -3.68
N LEU A 64 4.41 2.79 -2.50
CA LEU A 64 4.47 1.46 -1.89
C LEU A 64 3.96 0.36 -2.82
N LEU A 65 2.80 0.56 -3.45
CA LEU A 65 2.18 -0.46 -4.31
C LEU A 65 2.90 -0.60 -5.65
N LEU A 66 3.36 0.50 -6.26
CA LEU A 66 4.14 0.45 -7.49
C LEU A 66 5.51 -0.20 -7.27
N SER A 67 6.20 0.15 -6.18
CA SER A 67 7.47 -0.47 -5.79
C SER A 67 7.30 -1.96 -5.50
N ALA A 68 6.22 -2.37 -4.81
CA ALA A 68 5.91 -3.78 -4.57
C ALA A 68 5.64 -4.53 -5.89
N SER A 69 4.93 -3.90 -6.83
CA SER A 69 4.66 -4.46 -8.16
C SER A 69 5.95 -4.73 -8.94
N LEU A 70 6.86 -3.74 -8.97
CA LEU A 70 8.15 -3.87 -9.61
C LEU A 70 9.03 -4.93 -8.93
N ALA A 71 9.12 -4.91 -7.61
CA ALA A 71 9.93 -5.85 -6.84
C ALA A 71 9.49 -7.31 -7.08
N HIS A 72 8.21 -7.59 -6.91
CA HIS A 72 7.67 -8.94 -7.16
C HIS A 72 7.70 -9.32 -8.64
N GLY A 73 7.52 -8.37 -9.56
CA GLY A 73 7.62 -8.63 -10.99
C GLY A 73 9.02 -9.08 -11.43
N ILE A 74 10.06 -8.46 -10.87
CA ILE A 74 11.47 -8.77 -11.14
C ILE A 74 11.89 -10.07 -10.46
N VAL A 75 11.53 -10.26 -9.18
CA VAL A 75 12.06 -11.35 -8.36
C VAL A 75 11.20 -12.61 -8.43
N ASP A 76 9.88 -12.48 -8.36
CA ASP A 76 8.97 -13.61 -8.24
C ASP A 76 8.11 -13.85 -9.50
N GLY A 77 8.29 -13.03 -10.54
CA GLY A 77 7.66 -13.15 -11.85
C GLY A 77 6.41 -12.28 -12.05
N PHE A 78 6.00 -12.15 -13.32
CA PHE A 78 4.96 -11.21 -13.78
C PHE A 78 3.65 -11.32 -13.00
N VAL A 79 3.16 -12.54 -12.75
CA VAL A 79 1.87 -12.76 -12.07
C VAL A 79 1.87 -12.15 -10.66
N LYS A 80 2.95 -12.32 -9.89
CA LYS A 80 3.07 -11.72 -8.56
C LYS A 80 3.30 -10.21 -8.63
N GLY A 81 3.96 -9.73 -9.67
CA GLY A 81 4.08 -8.29 -9.95
C GLY A 81 2.74 -7.60 -10.24
N VAL A 82 1.74 -8.30 -10.78
CA VAL A 82 0.40 -7.72 -11.03
C VAL A 82 -0.44 -7.60 -9.76
N ALA A 83 -0.21 -8.44 -8.75
CA ALA A 83 -1.04 -8.47 -7.55
C ALA A 83 -1.14 -7.10 -6.81
N PRO A 84 -0.05 -6.32 -6.62
CA PRO A 84 -0.13 -4.98 -6.02
C PRO A 84 -0.82 -3.92 -6.89
N LEU A 85 -0.98 -4.14 -8.20
CA LEU A 85 -1.65 -3.21 -9.10
C LEU A 85 -3.17 -3.18 -8.89
N VAL A 86 -3.76 -4.27 -8.40
CA VAL A 86 -5.18 -4.34 -8.07
C VAL A 86 -5.56 -3.32 -6.99
N PRO A 87 -4.99 -3.36 -5.76
CA PRO A 87 -5.27 -2.34 -4.76
C PRO A 87 -4.79 -0.94 -5.19
N PHE A 88 -3.80 -0.82 -6.07
CA PHE A 88 -3.38 0.47 -6.62
C PHE A 88 -4.48 1.11 -7.48
N ALA A 89 -5.16 0.34 -8.33
CA ALA A 89 -6.30 0.84 -9.10
C ALA A 89 -7.41 1.38 -8.19
N PHE A 90 -7.73 0.66 -7.10
CA PHE A 90 -8.68 1.15 -6.09
C PHE A 90 -8.19 2.40 -5.36
N LEU A 91 -6.89 2.49 -5.05
CA LEU A 91 -6.29 3.67 -4.45
C LEU A 91 -6.40 4.88 -5.39
N ALA A 92 -6.11 4.70 -6.68
CA ALA A 92 -6.22 5.75 -7.69
C ALA A 92 -7.67 6.23 -7.87
N ALA A 93 -8.63 5.30 -7.92
CA ALA A 93 -10.05 5.64 -7.94
C ALA A 93 -10.47 6.40 -6.66
N SER A 94 -10.05 5.93 -5.49
CA SER A 94 -10.29 6.61 -4.20
C SER A 94 -9.70 8.02 -4.20
N TYR A 95 -8.50 8.18 -4.73
CA TYR A 95 -7.82 9.46 -4.86
C TYR A 95 -8.57 10.42 -5.78
N TYR A 96 -9.03 9.93 -6.94
CA TYR A 96 -9.81 10.71 -7.89
C TYR A 96 -11.08 11.28 -7.23
N TYR A 97 -11.86 10.45 -6.53
CA TYR A 97 -13.05 10.92 -5.81
C TYR A 97 -12.72 11.85 -4.63
N PHE A 98 -11.62 11.58 -3.91
CA PHE A 98 -11.14 12.47 -2.86
C PHE A 98 -10.84 13.87 -3.43
N ARG A 99 -10.12 13.95 -4.55
CA ARG A 99 -9.81 15.22 -5.22
C ARG A 99 -11.08 15.95 -5.66
N LYS A 100 -11.99 15.22 -6.32
CA LYS A 100 -13.26 15.76 -6.78
C LYS A 100 -14.08 16.37 -5.64
N LEU A 101 -14.18 15.70 -4.49
CA LEU A 101 -14.97 16.17 -3.35
C LEU A 101 -14.36 17.35 -2.58
N ASN A 102 -13.03 17.52 -2.63
CA ASN A 102 -12.32 18.50 -1.79
C ASN A 102 -11.80 19.71 -2.57
N TYR A 103 -11.66 19.62 -3.90
CA TYR A 103 -11.02 20.66 -4.71
C TYR A 103 -11.83 21.10 -5.93
N GLU A 104 -12.73 20.28 -6.46
CA GLU A 104 -13.66 20.70 -7.51
C GLU A 104 -14.91 21.30 -6.84
N LYS A 105 -15.30 22.50 -7.26
CA LYS A 105 -16.52 23.18 -6.81
C LYS A 105 -17.70 22.81 -7.69
#